data_AF-A0A817K8A0-F1
#
_entry.id   AF-A0A817K8A0-F1
#
_cell.length_a   1.000
_cell.length_b   1.000
_cell.length_c   1.000
_cell.angle_alpha   90.00
_cell.angle_beta   90.00
_cell.angle_gamma   90.00
#
_symmetry.space_group_name_H-M   'P 1'
#
loop_
_entity.id
_entity.type
_entity.pdbx_description
1 polymer ?
#
loop_
_entity_poly.entity_id
_entity_poly.type
_entity_poly.pdbx_seq_one_letter_code
_entity_poly.pdbx_strand_id
1 'polypeptide(L)'
;MLSDDIDVADRLTGTSTISKIKTIDTKFLVNLYVDLQTFSNEVKKFFQNIILGQRLSSIISLSPNIRIELTNILDETLLSLTDQCRKNLKNLVIEQLIDRCNETLHSIQEIPRMYRKTNREAPSKPSNSIIATFRHLQAFSNDYSGTILTEDECKQFQTIAMEEITKNYYELCSEILSSVRKMEDSIQRLRRVRESSKALSSMTQSMTTSSTASLTDDNKIRMQIQHDVNAYTTELKNLDIQIESSNKLTILNEESRLQI
;
A
#
# COMPACT_ATOMS: atom_id res chain seq x y z
N MET A 1 -40.28 34.63 11.28
CA MET A 1 -39.86 34.36 9.89
C MET A 1 -38.35 34.32 9.91
N LEU A 2 -37.80 33.13 9.69
CA LEU A 2 -36.45 32.74 9.28
C LEU A 2 -35.26 33.42 9.99
N SER A 3 -34.68 32.66 10.94
CA SER A 3 -33.34 32.86 11.49
C SER A 3 -32.27 32.67 10.42
N ASP A 4 -31.38 33.65 10.34
CA ASP A 4 -30.03 33.54 9.81
C ASP A 4 -29.16 32.82 10.86
N ASP A 5 -28.97 31.51 10.70
CA ASP A 5 -27.92 30.75 11.37
C ASP A 5 -27.34 29.76 10.36
N ILE A 6 -26.55 30.29 9.41
CA ILE A 6 -25.64 29.47 8.60
C ILE A 6 -24.39 29.24 9.45
N ASP A 7 -24.30 28.01 9.90
CA ASP A 7 -23.30 27.41 10.76
C ASP A 7 -21.86 27.66 10.25
N VAL A 8 -21.16 28.54 10.96
CA VAL A 8 -19.74 28.88 10.75
C VAL A 8 -18.81 27.78 11.28
N ALA A 9 -19.34 26.77 11.98
CA ALA A 9 -18.53 25.71 12.60
C ALA A 9 -18.00 24.65 11.61
N ASP A 10 -18.56 24.53 10.41
CA ASP A 10 -18.19 23.48 9.44
C ASP A 10 -16.83 23.72 8.76
N ARG A 11 -16.17 24.87 9.01
CA ARG A 11 -14.86 25.22 8.43
C ARG A 11 -13.65 24.80 9.28
N LEU A 12 -13.85 24.35 10.52
CA LEU A 12 -12.74 24.08 11.45
C LEU A 12 -12.54 22.61 11.83
N THR A 13 -13.36 21.70 11.30
CA THR A 13 -13.15 20.26 11.50
C THR A 13 -13.10 19.56 10.15
N GLY A 14 -11.89 19.32 9.63
CA GLY A 14 -11.67 18.60 8.36
C GLY A 14 -12.26 17.18 8.30
N THR A 15 -12.92 16.71 9.36
CA THR A 15 -13.54 15.39 9.51
C THR A 15 -14.77 15.20 8.62
N SER A 16 -15.56 16.25 8.35
CA SER A 16 -16.78 16.18 7.50
C SER A 16 -16.45 15.95 6.02
N THR A 17 -15.41 16.61 5.51
CA THR A 17 -14.94 16.45 4.12
C THR A 17 -14.17 15.13 3.93
N ILE A 18 -13.34 14.74 4.91
CA ILE A 18 -12.57 13.47 4.88
C ILE A 18 -13.51 12.25 4.90
N SER A 19 -14.60 12.29 5.66
CA SER A 19 -15.58 11.19 5.69
C SER A 19 -16.38 11.07 4.38
N LYS A 20 -16.66 12.17 3.68
CA LYS A 20 -17.26 12.15 2.33
C LYS A 20 -16.29 11.62 1.26
N ILE A 21 -14.98 11.90 1.38
CA ILE A 21 -13.97 11.40 0.43
C ILE A 21 -13.88 9.86 0.45
N LYS A 22 -14.13 9.22 1.60
CA LYS A 22 -14.22 7.75 1.71
C LYS A 22 -15.40 7.11 0.96
N THR A 23 -16.30 7.89 0.37
CA THR A 23 -17.48 7.38 -0.36
C THR A 23 -17.40 7.54 -1.88
N ILE A 24 -16.33 8.15 -2.41
CA ILE A 24 -16.21 8.36 -3.85
C ILE A 24 -15.71 7.08 -4.52
N ASP A 25 -16.45 6.61 -5.52
CA ASP A 25 -16.10 5.41 -6.28
C ASP A 25 -14.74 5.54 -7.02
N THR A 26 -13.91 4.50 -6.97
CA THR A 26 -12.59 4.50 -7.62
C THR A 26 -12.71 4.68 -9.11
N LYS A 27 -13.71 4.03 -9.75
CA LYS A 27 -13.89 4.14 -11.20
C LYS A 27 -14.23 5.57 -11.59
N PHE A 28 -15.04 6.27 -10.80
CA PHE A 28 -15.28 7.70 -10.99
C PHE A 28 -13.98 8.52 -10.93
N LEU A 29 -13.13 8.30 -9.91
CA LEU A 29 -11.86 9.02 -9.77
C LEU A 29 -10.90 8.76 -10.94
N VAL A 30 -10.79 7.49 -11.37
CA VAL A 30 -9.94 7.10 -12.50
C VAL A 30 -10.45 7.72 -13.81
N ASN A 31 -11.77 7.71 -14.05
CA ASN A 31 -12.33 8.40 -15.22
C ASN A 31 -12.06 9.91 -15.18
N LEU A 32 -12.28 10.55 -14.03
CA LEU A 32 -12.04 11.98 -13.89
C LEU A 32 -10.56 12.34 -14.10
N TYR A 33 -9.63 11.48 -13.67
CA TYR A 33 -8.19 11.64 -13.91
C TYR A 33 -7.86 11.66 -15.41
N VAL A 34 -8.48 10.79 -16.20
CA VAL A 34 -8.31 10.72 -17.67
C VAL A 34 -9.06 11.87 -18.36
N ASP A 35 -10.27 12.18 -17.91
CA ASP A 35 -11.12 13.25 -18.47
C ASP A 35 -10.45 14.61 -18.38
N LEU A 36 -9.58 14.87 -17.38
CA LEU A 36 -8.80 16.11 -17.33
C LEU A 36 -7.87 16.28 -18.53
N GLN A 37 -7.28 15.18 -19.03
CA GLN A 37 -6.46 15.23 -20.24
C GLN A 37 -7.33 15.47 -21.48
N THR A 38 -8.48 14.79 -21.55
CA THR A 38 -9.46 14.99 -22.63
C THR A 38 -9.96 16.43 -22.64
N PHE A 39 -10.33 16.98 -21.49
CA PHE A 39 -10.73 18.37 -21.31
C PHE A 39 -9.66 19.34 -21.80
N SER A 40 -8.41 19.16 -21.37
CA SER A 40 -7.28 19.98 -21.84
C SER A 40 -7.17 19.98 -23.37
N ASN A 41 -7.22 18.80 -23.97
CA ASN A 41 -7.12 18.65 -25.42
C ASN A 41 -8.29 19.32 -26.15
N GLU A 42 -9.51 19.17 -25.65
CA GLU A 42 -10.70 19.78 -26.26
C GLU A 42 -10.73 21.30 -26.11
N VAL A 43 -10.28 21.84 -24.97
CA VAL A 43 -10.14 23.30 -24.78
C VAL A 43 -9.10 23.87 -25.75
N LYS A 44 -7.95 23.20 -25.92
CA LYS A 44 -6.93 23.61 -26.90
C LYS A 44 -7.47 23.61 -28.33
N LYS A 45 -8.17 22.54 -28.73
CA LYS A 45 -8.82 22.46 -30.06
C LYS A 45 -9.86 23.57 -30.25
N PHE A 46 -10.72 23.79 -29.26
CA PHE A 46 -11.73 24.84 -29.31
C PHE A 46 -11.09 26.22 -29.45
N PHE A 47 -10.05 26.50 -28.67
CA PHE A 47 -9.33 27.77 -28.74
C PHE A 47 -8.68 27.99 -30.10
N GLN A 48 -7.97 26.98 -30.63
CA GLN A 48 -7.29 27.09 -31.92
C GLN A 48 -8.29 27.25 -33.08
N ASN A 49 -9.34 26.43 -33.12
CA ASN A 49 -10.23 26.33 -34.27
C ASN A 49 -11.33 27.39 -34.26
N ILE A 50 -11.91 27.67 -33.09
CA ILE A 50 -13.06 28.57 -32.97
C ILE A 50 -12.59 29.97 -32.59
N ILE A 51 -11.85 30.10 -31.49
CA ILE A 51 -11.48 31.41 -30.95
C ILE A 51 -10.47 32.11 -31.88
N LEU A 52 -9.32 31.48 -32.12
CA LEU A 52 -8.29 32.05 -33.00
C LEU A 52 -8.67 31.94 -34.48
N GLY A 53 -9.13 30.75 -34.91
CA GLY A 53 -9.35 30.43 -36.32
C GLY A 53 -10.57 31.12 -36.96
N GLN A 54 -11.64 31.37 -36.19
CA GLN A 54 -12.89 31.93 -36.72
C GLN A 54 -13.23 33.29 -36.13
N ARG A 55 -13.19 33.44 -34.80
CA ARG A 55 -13.68 34.66 -34.14
C ARG A 55 -12.68 35.81 -34.23
N LEU A 56 -11.47 35.62 -33.73
CA LEU A 56 -10.45 36.67 -33.73
C LEU A 56 -9.97 37.02 -35.14
N SER A 57 -9.75 36.02 -36.00
CA SER A 57 -9.38 36.23 -37.40
C SER A 57 -10.42 37.02 -38.20
N SER A 58 -11.71 36.93 -37.84
CA SER A 58 -12.78 37.69 -38.50
C SER A 58 -12.85 39.17 -38.09
N ILE A 59 -12.26 39.53 -36.95
CA ILE A 59 -12.37 40.89 -36.38
C ILE A 59 -11.05 41.65 -36.55
N ILE A 60 -9.90 40.96 -36.40
CA ILE A 60 -8.56 41.58 -36.42
C ILE A 60 -7.59 40.67 -37.18
N SER A 61 -6.76 41.27 -38.03
CA SER A 61 -5.59 40.60 -38.60
C SER A 61 -4.53 40.36 -37.51
N LEU A 62 -4.63 39.22 -36.82
CA LEU A 62 -3.65 38.83 -35.79
C LEU A 62 -2.29 38.56 -36.43
N SER A 63 -1.24 39.17 -35.87
CA SER A 63 0.12 38.79 -36.24
C SER A 63 0.42 37.35 -35.79
N PRO A 64 1.27 36.61 -36.53
CA PRO A 64 1.63 35.24 -36.16
C PRO A 64 2.21 35.13 -34.74
N ASN A 65 2.99 36.13 -34.32
CA ASN A 65 3.61 36.16 -32.99
C ASN A 65 2.57 36.22 -31.87
N ILE A 66 1.54 37.08 -32.00
CA ILE A 66 0.47 37.18 -30.99
C ILE A 66 -0.32 35.87 -30.92
N ARG A 67 -0.57 35.22 -32.06
CA ARG A 67 -1.28 33.93 -32.10
C ARG A 67 -0.52 32.83 -31.36
N ILE A 68 0.81 32.78 -31.55
CA ILE A 68 1.68 31.83 -30.86
C ILE A 68 1.66 32.12 -29.35
N GLU A 69 1.84 33.37 -28.96
CA GLU A 69 1.88 33.78 -27.55
C GLU A 69 0.59 33.40 -26.80
N LEU A 70 -0.57 33.69 -27.40
CA LEU A 70 -1.87 33.32 -26.82
C LEU A 70 -2.05 31.80 -26.69
N THR A 71 -1.50 31.03 -27.63
CA THR A 71 -1.55 29.56 -27.57
C THR A 71 -0.65 29.04 -26.44
N ASN A 72 0.55 29.60 -26.30
CA ASN A 72 1.49 29.24 -25.23
C ASN A 72 0.91 29.57 -23.85
N ILE A 73 0.32 30.75 -23.67
CA ILE A 73 -0.31 31.15 -22.40
C ILE A 73 -1.43 30.18 -22.02
N LEU A 74 -2.27 29.77 -22.98
CA LEU A 74 -3.31 28.79 -22.73
C LEU A 74 -2.71 27.42 -22.36
N ASP A 75 -1.69 26.98 -23.10
CA ASP A 75 -1.03 25.71 -22.86
C ASP A 75 -0.42 25.65 -21.44
N GLU A 76 0.28 26.70 -21.01
CA GLU A 76 0.84 26.82 -19.67
C GLU A 76 -0.25 26.84 -18.58
N THR A 77 -1.31 27.61 -18.80
CA THR A 77 -2.43 27.71 -17.84
C THR A 77 -3.13 26.36 -17.68
N LEU A 78 -3.42 25.67 -18.79
CA LEU A 78 -4.05 24.36 -18.76
C LEU A 78 -3.13 23.31 -18.14
N LEU A 79 -1.84 23.30 -18.49
CA LEU A 79 -0.88 22.37 -17.91
C LEU A 79 -0.85 22.50 -16.38
N SER A 80 -0.69 23.74 -15.87
CA SER A 80 -0.67 24.01 -14.43
C SER A 80 -1.95 23.55 -13.74
N LEU A 81 -3.12 23.82 -14.32
CA LEU A 81 -4.40 23.39 -13.78
C LEU A 81 -4.54 21.86 -13.77
N THR A 82 -4.28 21.21 -14.91
CA THR A 82 -4.48 19.77 -15.06
C THR A 82 -3.49 18.97 -14.24
N ASP A 83 -2.24 19.40 -14.14
CA ASP A 83 -1.22 18.70 -13.35
C ASP A 83 -1.57 18.69 -11.86
N GLN A 84 -2.00 19.84 -11.33
CA GLN A 84 -2.40 19.94 -9.94
C GLN A 84 -3.64 19.08 -9.65
N CYS A 85 -4.65 19.11 -10.51
CA CYS A 85 -5.86 18.30 -10.35
C CYS A 85 -5.56 16.81 -10.51
N ARG A 86 -4.77 16.41 -11.52
CA ARG A 86 -4.37 15.01 -11.74
C ARG A 86 -3.54 14.47 -10.58
N LYS A 87 -2.65 15.27 -9.99
CA LYS A 87 -1.89 14.88 -8.79
C LYS A 87 -2.81 14.58 -7.61
N ASN A 88 -3.80 15.45 -7.36
CA ASN A 88 -4.76 15.26 -6.27
C ASN A 88 -5.61 13.99 -6.50
N LEU A 89 -6.15 13.79 -7.70
CA LEU A 89 -6.92 12.60 -8.04
C LEU A 89 -6.08 11.33 -7.96
N LYS A 90 -4.82 11.41 -8.41
CA LYS A 90 -3.88 10.29 -8.33
C LYS A 90 -3.70 9.85 -6.88
N ASN A 91 -3.47 10.79 -5.97
CA ASN A 91 -3.32 10.50 -4.54
C ASN A 91 -4.57 9.85 -3.96
N LEU A 92 -5.77 10.34 -4.29
CA LEU A 92 -7.02 9.75 -3.80
C LEU A 92 -7.21 8.30 -4.25
N VAL A 93 -6.88 7.98 -5.51
CA VAL A 93 -6.96 6.60 -6.01
C VAL A 93 -5.92 5.71 -5.31
N ILE A 94 -4.70 6.23 -5.10
CA ILE A 94 -3.64 5.51 -4.38
C ILE A 94 -4.07 5.23 -2.94
N GLU A 95 -4.61 6.21 -2.23
CA GLU A 95 -5.13 6.06 -0.86
C GLU A 95 -6.21 4.97 -0.78
N GLN A 96 -7.17 4.96 -1.71
CA GLN A 96 -8.20 3.91 -1.76
C GLN A 96 -7.62 2.52 -2.03
N LEU A 97 -6.59 2.43 -2.87
CA LEU A 97 -5.92 1.17 -3.15
C LEU A 97 -5.14 0.67 -1.93
N ILE A 98 -4.45 1.57 -1.23
CA ILE A 98 -3.75 1.28 0.03
C ILE A 98 -4.74 0.80 1.10
N ASP A 99 -5.84 1.52 1.31
CA ASP A 99 -6.86 1.17 2.29
C ASP A 99 -7.40 -0.25 2.07
N ARG A 100 -7.81 -0.59 0.83
CA ARG A 100 -8.30 -1.94 0.48
C ARG A 100 -7.24 -3.02 0.71
N CYS A 101 -6.00 -2.76 0.35
CA CYS A 101 -4.91 -3.71 0.53
C CYS A 101 -4.60 -3.93 2.03
N ASN A 102 -4.68 -2.87 2.82
CA ASN A 102 -4.44 -2.91 4.26
C ASN A 102 -5.56 -3.64 5.01
N GLU A 103 -6.82 -3.51 4.59
CA GLU A 103 -7.95 -4.26 5.16
C GLU A 103 -7.68 -5.77 5.20
N THR A 104 -7.13 -6.34 4.12
CA THR A 104 -6.74 -7.75 4.10
C THR A 104 -5.42 -7.99 4.82
N LEU A 105 -4.44 -7.10 4.65
CA LEU A 105 -3.09 -7.24 5.20
C LEU A 105 -3.11 -7.38 6.73
N HIS A 106 -3.93 -6.59 7.42
CA HIS A 106 -4.00 -6.57 8.89
C HIS A 106 -4.30 -7.94 9.52
N SER A 107 -4.92 -8.88 8.78
CA SER A 107 -5.15 -10.25 9.25
C SER A 107 -3.87 -11.04 9.57
N ILE A 108 -2.68 -10.56 9.14
CA ILE A 108 -1.37 -11.09 9.54
C ILE A 108 -1.16 -11.06 11.06
N GLN A 109 -1.77 -10.11 11.76
CA GLN A 109 -1.68 -10.03 13.23
C GLN A 109 -2.30 -11.24 13.94
N GLU A 110 -3.13 -12.04 13.25
CA GLU A 110 -3.70 -13.27 13.80
C GLU A 110 -2.74 -14.47 13.73
N ILE A 111 -1.62 -14.38 13.00
CA ILE A 111 -0.66 -15.50 12.84
C ILE A 111 -0.17 -16.05 14.20
N PRO A 112 0.22 -15.23 15.20
CA PRO A 112 0.62 -15.76 16.51
C PRO A 112 -0.49 -16.57 17.18
N ARG A 113 -1.73 -16.09 17.09
CA ARG A 113 -2.91 -16.75 17.66
C ARG A 113 -3.23 -18.06 16.94
N MET A 114 -3.00 -18.11 15.63
CA MET A 114 -3.23 -19.31 14.81
C MET A 114 -2.34 -20.48 15.22
N TYR A 115 -1.14 -20.24 15.74
CA TYR A 115 -0.18 -21.30 16.07
C TYR A 115 -0.02 -21.53 17.57
N ARG A 116 -0.04 -20.48 18.39
CA ARG A 116 0.18 -20.61 19.86
C ARG A 116 -0.85 -21.52 20.52
N LYS A 117 -0.34 -22.56 21.21
CA LYS A 117 -1.14 -23.55 21.95
C LYS A 117 -2.19 -24.23 21.08
N THR A 118 -1.91 -24.37 19.79
CA THR A 118 -2.77 -25.07 18.85
C THR A 118 -2.08 -26.34 18.35
N ASN A 119 -2.87 -27.37 18.06
CA ASN A 119 -2.37 -28.58 17.39
C ASN A 119 -2.31 -28.41 15.86
N ARG A 120 -2.23 -27.17 15.35
CA ARG A 120 -2.12 -26.94 13.91
C ARG A 120 -0.78 -27.47 13.38
N GLU A 121 -0.85 -28.02 12.17
CA GLU A 121 0.32 -28.45 11.41
C GLU A 121 1.25 -27.26 11.10
N ALA A 122 2.50 -27.58 10.74
CA ALA A 122 3.44 -26.57 10.30
C ALA A 122 2.95 -25.88 9.01
N PRO A 123 3.13 -24.57 8.87
CA PRO A 123 2.79 -23.87 7.63
C PRO A 123 3.59 -24.42 6.46
N SER A 124 2.92 -24.53 5.30
CA SER A 124 3.52 -24.93 4.02
C SER A 124 3.15 -24.00 2.87
N LYS A 125 2.33 -22.99 3.14
CA LYS A 125 1.77 -22.05 2.17
C LYS A 125 1.74 -20.64 2.74
N PRO A 126 1.79 -19.59 1.90
CA PRO A 126 1.57 -18.24 2.35
C PRO A 126 0.15 -18.07 2.92
N SER A 127 -0.02 -17.09 3.78
CA SER A 127 -1.29 -16.75 4.39
C SER A 127 -2.27 -16.21 3.36
N ASN A 128 -3.56 -16.42 3.62
CA ASN A 128 -4.62 -15.86 2.78
C ASN A 128 -4.57 -14.32 2.74
N SER A 129 -3.97 -13.69 3.76
CA SER A 129 -3.74 -12.24 3.80
C SER A 129 -2.95 -11.77 2.59
N ILE A 130 -1.77 -12.37 2.35
CA ILE A 130 -0.90 -12.02 1.22
C ILE A 130 -1.63 -12.24 -0.10
N ILE A 131 -2.27 -13.40 -0.26
CA ILE A 131 -2.99 -13.73 -1.49
C ILE A 131 -4.12 -12.73 -1.76
N ALA A 132 -4.87 -12.33 -0.73
CA ALA A 132 -5.97 -11.39 -0.86
C ALA A 132 -5.49 -9.96 -1.15
N THR A 133 -4.41 -9.51 -0.49
CA THR A 133 -3.80 -8.20 -0.74
C THR A 133 -3.38 -8.06 -2.20
N PHE A 134 -2.65 -9.04 -2.76
CA PHE A 134 -2.23 -8.97 -4.17
C PHE A 134 -3.40 -9.14 -5.16
N ARG A 135 -4.49 -9.82 -4.76
CA ARG A 135 -5.71 -9.87 -5.56
C ARG A 135 -6.33 -8.50 -5.78
N HIS A 136 -6.28 -7.61 -4.78
CA HIS A 136 -6.78 -6.23 -4.94
C HIS A 136 -5.97 -5.43 -5.96
N LEU A 137 -4.64 -5.62 -6.01
CA LEU A 137 -3.79 -5.00 -7.03
C LEU A 137 -4.07 -5.55 -8.42
N GLN A 138 -4.18 -6.87 -8.56
CA GLN A 138 -4.49 -7.52 -9.83
C GLN A 138 -5.87 -7.09 -10.35
N ALA A 139 -6.87 -6.98 -9.48
CA ALA A 139 -8.19 -6.47 -9.83
C ALA A 139 -8.10 -5.04 -10.38
N PHE A 140 -7.31 -4.16 -9.73
CA PHE A 140 -7.08 -2.81 -10.23
C PHE A 140 -6.50 -2.80 -11.65
N SER A 141 -5.47 -3.61 -11.93
CA SER A 141 -4.94 -3.73 -13.30
C SER A 141 -5.98 -4.24 -14.29
N ASN A 142 -6.73 -5.28 -13.92
CA ASN A 142 -7.74 -5.88 -14.81
C ASN A 142 -8.87 -4.90 -15.15
N ASP A 143 -9.24 -4.03 -14.21
CA ASP A 143 -10.33 -3.09 -14.40
C ASP A 143 -9.91 -1.88 -15.25
N TYR A 144 -8.66 -1.41 -15.13
CA TYR A 144 -8.25 -0.11 -15.67
C TYR A 144 -7.11 -0.13 -16.69
N SER A 145 -6.21 -1.13 -16.65
CA SER A 145 -5.02 -1.17 -17.51
C SER A 145 -5.38 -1.46 -18.97
N GLY A 146 -4.94 -0.61 -19.89
CA GLY A 146 -5.22 -0.75 -21.32
C GLY A 146 -6.65 -0.41 -21.74
N THR A 147 -7.54 -0.12 -20.79
CA THR A 147 -8.95 0.27 -21.04
C THR A 147 -9.16 1.76 -20.82
N ILE A 148 -8.83 2.24 -19.62
CA ILE A 148 -8.99 3.64 -19.21
C ILE A 148 -7.62 4.28 -18.98
N LEU A 149 -6.73 3.57 -18.29
CA LEU A 149 -5.36 3.99 -18.02
C LEU A 149 -4.40 3.35 -19.02
N THR A 150 -3.32 4.04 -19.32
CA THR A 150 -2.16 3.38 -19.95
C THR A 150 -1.56 2.35 -18.99
N GLU A 151 -0.87 1.34 -19.53
CA GLU A 151 -0.18 0.33 -18.72
C GLU A 151 0.83 0.98 -17.76
N ASP A 152 1.54 2.02 -18.22
CA ASP A 152 2.50 2.77 -17.40
C ASP A 152 1.81 3.54 -16.26
N GLU A 153 0.72 4.26 -16.53
CA GLU A 153 -0.03 4.95 -15.49
C GLU A 153 -0.52 3.95 -14.43
N CYS A 154 -1.13 2.84 -14.86
CA CYS A 154 -1.61 1.79 -13.96
C CYS A 154 -0.46 1.25 -13.09
N LYS A 155 0.69 0.97 -13.69
CA LYS A 155 1.89 0.51 -12.98
C LYS A 155 2.40 1.55 -11.98
N GLN A 156 2.36 2.84 -12.30
CA GLN A 156 2.72 3.90 -11.36
C GLN A 156 1.78 3.94 -10.15
N PHE A 157 0.46 3.81 -10.35
CA PHE A 157 -0.51 3.72 -9.25
C PHE A 157 -0.16 2.58 -8.29
N GLN A 158 0.05 1.38 -8.85
CA GLN A 158 0.38 0.19 -8.06
C GLN A 158 1.73 0.32 -7.35
N THR A 159 2.74 0.87 -8.03
CA THR A 159 4.09 1.02 -7.46
C THR A 159 4.07 1.92 -6.24
N ILE A 160 3.40 3.08 -6.33
CA ILE A 160 3.32 4.03 -5.21
C ILE A 160 2.49 3.43 -4.07
N ALA A 161 1.38 2.76 -4.36
CA ALA A 161 0.59 2.08 -3.33
C ALA A 161 1.43 0.99 -2.63
N MET A 162 2.16 0.18 -3.40
CA MET A 162 2.96 -0.92 -2.87
C MET A 162 4.16 -0.47 -2.03
N GLU A 163 4.72 0.70 -2.33
CA GLU A 163 5.75 1.28 -1.48
C GLU A 163 5.22 1.51 -0.05
N GLU A 164 3.99 2.02 0.09
CA GLU A 164 3.38 2.26 1.40
C GLU A 164 2.89 0.96 2.07
N ILE A 165 2.21 0.09 1.32
CA ILE A 165 1.74 -1.21 1.81
C ILE A 165 2.91 -2.06 2.31
N THR A 166 4.06 -2.03 1.63
CA THR A 166 5.26 -2.79 2.04
C THR A 166 5.86 -2.25 3.33
N LYS A 167 5.84 -0.93 3.56
CA LYS A 167 6.27 -0.35 4.84
C LYS A 167 5.38 -0.81 5.98
N ASN A 168 4.06 -0.78 5.80
CA ASN A 168 3.11 -1.26 6.80
C ASN A 168 3.27 -2.77 7.06
N TYR A 169 3.41 -3.57 6.00
CA TYR A 169 3.68 -5.01 6.11
C TYR A 169 4.93 -5.31 6.96
N TYR A 170 6.00 -4.55 6.71
CA TYR A 170 7.22 -4.66 7.49
C TYR A 170 7.01 -4.36 8.97
N GLU A 171 6.29 -3.29 9.31
CA GLU A 171 6.02 -2.92 10.70
C GLU A 171 5.23 -4.01 11.42
N LEU A 172 4.16 -4.51 10.79
CA LEU A 172 3.34 -5.59 11.32
C LEU A 172 4.15 -6.87 11.58
N CYS A 173 4.95 -7.31 10.60
CA CYS A 173 5.76 -8.52 10.75
C CYS A 173 6.91 -8.35 11.75
N SER A 174 7.58 -7.19 11.77
CA SER A 174 8.66 -6.90 12.71
C SER A 174 8.16 -6.89 14.16
N GLU A 175 6.97 -6.32 14.41
CA GLU A 175 6.33 -6.37 15.73
C GLU A 175 6.07 -7.82 16.18
N ILE A 176 5.53 -8.65 15.29
CA ILE A 176 5.28 -10.08 15.56
C ILE A 176 6.60 -10.80 15.87
N LEU A 177 7.63 -10.66 15.03
CA LEU A 177 8.92 -11.33 15.21
C LEU A 177 9.63 -10.87 16.49
N SER A 178 9.54 -9.57 16.83
CA SER A 178 10.06 -9.01 18.08
C SER A 178 9.36 -9.63 19.31
N SER A 179 8.04 -9.79 19.26
CA SER A 179 7.26 -10.44 20.31
C SER A 179 7.66 -11.91 20.51
N VAL A 180 7.86 -12.64 19.40
CA VAL A 180 8.34 -14.03 19.41
C VAL A 180 9.73 -14.10 20.04
N ARG A 181 10.67 -13.25 19.62
CA ARG A 181 12.03 -13.23 20.17
C ARG A 181 12.05 -12.95 21.68
N LYS A 182 11.29 -11.97 22.16
CA LYS A 182 11.19 -11.67 23.59
C LYS A 182 10.65 -12.86 24.40
N MET A 183 9.71 -13.61 23.82
CA MET A 183 9.16 -14.81 24.44
C MET A 183 10.21 -15.92 24.54
N GLU A 184 10.93 -16.19 23.45
CA GLU A 184 12.05 -17.14 23.40
C GLU A 184 13.14 -16.79 24.43
N ASP A 185 13.58 -15.52 24.47
CA ASP A 185 14.59 -15.02 25.41
C ASP A 185 14.15 -15.20 26.87
N SER A 186 12.87 -14.95 27.17
CA SER A 186 12.31 -15.14 28.50
C SER A 186 12.31 -16.61 28.93
N ILE A 187 11.93 -17.52 28.02
CA ILE A 187 11.92 -18.97 28.25
C ILE A 187 13.36 -19.47 28.44
N GLN A 188 14.30 -19.00 27.63
CA GLN A 188 15.70 -19.41 27.73
C GLN A 188 16.33 -18.92 29.03
N ARG A 189 16.03 -17.69 29.47
CA ARG A 189 16.46 -17.18 30.77
C ARG A 189 15.89 -18.02 31.93
N LEU A 190 14.61 -18.38 31.87
CA LEU A 190 13.98 -19.25 32.87
C LEU A 190 14.64 -20.64 32.92
N ARG A 191 15.01 -21.21 31.76
CA ARG A 191 15.76 -22.49 31.69
C ARG A 191 17.13 -22.36 32.36
N ARG A 192 17.90 -21.33 32.02
CA ARG A 192 19.23 -21.07 32.63
C ARG A 192 19.15 -20.92 34.16
N VAL A 193 18.16 -20.18 34.67
CA VAL A 193 17.96 -20.02 36.12
C VAL A 193 17.70 -21.37 36.80
N ARG A 194 16.83 -22.22 36.23
CA ARG A 194 16.55 -23.56 36.77
C ARG A 194 17.77 -24.47 36.75
N GLU A 195 18.58 -24.40 35.69
CA GLU A 195 19.83 -25.16 35.56
C GLU A 195 20.86 -24.71 36.60
N SER A 196 21.01 -23.40 36.82
CA SER A 196 21.88 -22.85 37.87
C SER A 196 21.41 -23.22 39.28
N SER A 197 20.10 -23.29 39.53
CA SER A 197 19.56 -23.75 40.83
C SER A 197 19.76 -25.25 41.06
N LYS A 198 19.71 -26.08 39.99
CA LYS A 198 20.05 -27.51 40.08
C LYS A 198 21.55 -27.75 40.29
N ALA A 199 22.43 -26.89 39.77
CA ALA A 199 23.88 -27.02 39.99
C ALA A 199 24.32 -26.83 41.45
N LEU A 200 23.48 -26.22 42.32
CA LEU A 200 23.76 -26.07 43.75
C LEU A 200 23.28 -27.28 44.60
N SER A 201 22.57 -28.24 43.99
CA SER A 201 22.18 -29.52 44.62
C SER A 201 22.81 -30.67 43.84
N SER A 202 24.00 -31.09 44.30
CA SER A 202 24.83 -32.12 43.69
C SER A 202 24.09 -33.41 43.30
N MET A 203 24.44 -33.91 42.11
CA MET A 203 24.58 -35.33 41.76
C MET A 203 23.34 -36.22 41.97
N THR A 204 22.45 -36.25 40.98
CA THR A 204 21.89 -37.51 40.45
C THR A 204 21.11 -37.30 39.16
N GLN A 205 21.43 -38.18 38.20
CA GLN A 205 20.64 -38.58 37.04
C GLN A 205 20.59 -37.63 35.84
N SER A 206 21.44 -37.96 34.85
CA SER A 206 21.20 -37.73 33.43
C SER A 206 19.77 -38.14 33.07
N MET A 207 18.89 -37.15 32.94
CA MET A 207 17.73 -37.27 32.06
C MET A 207 18.13 -36.67 30.72
N THR A 208 18.51 -37.55 29.80
CA THR A 208 18.41 -37.34 28.37
C THR A 208 16.94 -37.07 28.05
N THR A 209 16.52 -35.82 28.16
CA THR A 209 15.36 -35.37 27.39
C THR A 209 15.87 -35.14 25.99
N SER A 210 15.95 -36.22 25.22
CA SER A 210 15.86 -36.17 23.77
C SER A 210 14.54 -35.48 23.44
N SER A 211 14.53 -34.15 23.45
CA SER A 211 13.52 -33.39 22.75
C SER A 211 13.74 -33.67 21.28
N THR A 212 13.15 -34.76 20.78
CA THR A 212 12.64 -34.79 19.42
C THR A 212 12.02 -33.42 19.20
N ALA A 213 12.66 -32.62 18.35
CA ALA A 213 12.38 -31.21 18.16
C ALA A 213 10.98 -31.05 17.58
N SER A 214 9.96 -31.22 18.42
CA SER A 214 8.60 -30.82 18.10
C SER A 214 8.68 -29.34 17.80
N LEU A 215 8.43 -29.00 16.54
CA LEU A 215 8.46 -27.64 16.03
C LEU A 215 7.69 -26.74 17.01
N THR A 216 8.38 -25.82 17.67
CA THR A 216 7.75 -24.91 18.64
C THR A 216 6.73 -24.04 17.92
N ASP A 217 5.72 -23.57 18.65
CA ASP A 217 4.73 -22.64 18.09
C ASP A 217 5.40 -21.38 17.53
N ASP A 218 6.48 -20.92 18.19
CA ASP A 218 7.31 -19.80 17.75
C ASP A 218 8.01 -20.09 16.41
N ASN A 219 8.52 -21.31 16.21
CA ASN A 219 9.07 -21.73 14.91
C ASN A 219 8.00 -21.78 13.82
N LYS A 220 6.76 -22.20 14.13
CA LYS A 220 5.65 -22.16 13.17
C LYS A 220 5.31 -20.73 12.75
N ILE A 221 5.31 -19.78 13.69
CA ILE A 221 5.08 -18.36 13.39
C ILE A 221 6.16 -17.82 12.45
N ARG A 222 7.44 -18.08 12.76
CA ARG A 222 8.58 -17.67 11.92
C ARG A 222 8.49 -18.27 10.51
N MET A 223 8.16 -19.57 10.41
CA MET A 223 7.97 -20.24 9.12
C MET A 223 6.82 -19.63 8.31
N GLN A 224 5.70 -19.28 8.94
CA GLN A 224 4.59 -18.62 8.23
C GLN A 224 5.04 -17.28 7.65
N ILE A 225 5.74 -16.46 8.45
CA ILE A 225 6.26 -15.17 7.98
C ILE A 225 7.25 -15.36 6.82
N GLN A 226 8.10 -16.39 6.85
CA GLN A 226 8.98 -16.71 5.71
C GLN A 226 8.18 -17.03 4.45
N HIS A 227 7.14 -17.87 4.55
CA HIS A 227 6.28 -18.18 3.40
C HIS A 227 5.60 -16.92 2.87
N ASP A 228 5.12 -16.05 3.75
CA ASP A 228 4.46 -14.80 3.40
C ASP A 228 5.42 -13.84 2.69
N VAL A 229 6.63 -13.61 3.23
CA VAL A 229 7.65 -12.72 2.65
C VAL A 229 8.10 -13.22 1.27
N ASN A 230 8.31 -14.54 1.12
CA ASN A 230 8.70 -15.14 -0.16
C ASN A 230 7.61 -15.01 -1.21
N ALA A 231 6.35 -15.23 -0.83
CA ALA A 231 5.21 -15.04 -1.72
C ALA A 231 5.05 -13.56 -2.09
N TYR A 232 5.12 -12.66 -1.13
CA TYR A 232 5.05 -11.21 -1.35
C TYR A 232 6.12 -10.74 -2.35
N THR A 233 7.37 -11.18 -2.16
CA THR A 233 8.49 -10.83 -3.05
C THR A 233 8.29 -11.39 -4.46
N THR A 234 7.69 -12.58 -4.56
CA THR A 234 7.39 -13.22 -5.84
C THR A 234 6.27 -12.49 -6.58
N GLU A 235 5.21 -12.10 -5.88
CA GLU A 235 4.10 -11.35 -6.47
C GLU A 235 4.54 -9.95 -6.96
N LEU A 236 5.39 -9.24 -6.21
CA LEU A 236 5.99 -8.00 -6.68
C LEU A 236 6.74 -8.18 -8.01
N LYS A 237 7.52 -9.26 -8.13
CA LYS A 237 8.25 -9.59 -9.36
C LYS A 237 7.31 -9.96 -10.51
N ASN A 238 6.26 -10.73 -10.23
CA ASN A 238 5.27 -11.13 -11.24
C ASN A 238 4.51 -9.93 -11.81
N LEU A 239 4.27 -8.92 -10.98
CA LEU A 239 3.66 -7.64 -11.38
C LEU A 239 4.68 -6.63 -11.94
N ASP A 240 5.96 -6.99 -11.99
CA ASP A 240 7.07 -6.12 -12.38
C ASP A 240 7.11 -4.79 -11.59
N ILE A 241 6.72 -4.83 -10.32
CA ILE A 241 6.71 -3.68 -9.41
C ILE A 241 8.06 -3.58 -8.70
N GLN A 242 8.72 -2.43 -8.86
CA GLN A 242 9.97 -2.09 -8.19
C GLN A 242 9.70 -1.03 -7.13
N ILE A 243 10.01 -1.34 -5.88
CA ILE A 243 9.79 -0.46 -4.72
C ILE A 243 11.11 -0.17 -4.00
N GLU A 244 11.25 1.05 -3.49
CA GLU A 244 12.44 1.49 -2.75
C GLU A 244 12.60 0.70 -1.45
N SER A 245 11.47 0.39 -0.82
CA SER A 245 11.39 -0.40 0.42
C SER A 245 11.59 -1.91 0.25
N SER A 246 12.01 -2.40 -0.93
CA SER A 246 12.25 -3.83 -1.18
C SER A 246 13.26 -4.47 -0.22
N ASN A 247 14.23 -3.69 0.28
CA ASN A 247 15.19 -4.16 1.30
C ASN A 247 14.53 -4.59 2.62
N LYS A 248 13.36 -4.02 2.97
CA LYS A 248 12.60 -4.40 4.15
C LYS A 248 12.16 -5.86 4.11
N LEU A 249 11.83 -6.38 2.92
CA LEU A 249 11.47 -7.79 2.73
C LEU A 249 12.67 -8.71 2.98
N THR A 250 13.87 -8.31 2.56
CA THR A 250 15.10 -9.03 2.85
C THR A 250 15.36 -9.11 4.35
N ILE A 251 15.20 -7.98 5.06
CA ILE A 251 15.36 -7.91 6.52
C ILE A 251 14.39 -8.87 7.22
N LEU A 252 13.10 -8.88 6.87
CA LEU A 252 12.12 -9.82 7.47
C LEU A 252 12.48 -11.28 7.22
N ASN A 253 12.98 -11.60 6.01
CA ASN A 253 13.39 -12.95 5.68
C ASN A 253 14.60 -13.40 6.51
N GLU A 254 15.53 -12.50 6.81
CA GLU A 254 16.66 -12.76 7.70
C GLU A 254 16.20 -12.91 9.16
N GLU A 255 15.40 -11.97 9.68
CA GLU A 255 14.90 -11.98 11.06
C GLU A 255 14.07 -13.23 11.38
N SER A 256 13.30 -13.72 10.40
CA SER A 256 12.50 -14.93 10.55
C SER A 256 13.35 -16.22 10.51
N ARG A 257 14.58 -16.18 9.96
CA ARG A 257 15.51 -17.34 9.91
C ARG A 257 16.35 -17.50 11.17
N LEU A 258 16.53 -16.44 11.97
CA LEU A 258 17.39 -16.48 13.15
C LEU A 258 16.87 -17.51 14.18
N GLN A 259 17.56 -18.65 14.25
CA GLN A 259 17.60 -19.51 15.43
C GLN A 259 18.70 -18.97 16.33
N ILE A 260 18.36 -18.55 17.55
CA ILE A 260 19.34 -18.34 18.63
C ILE A 260 19.25 -19.53 19.58
#